data_AF-A0A5R9RR63-F1
#
_entry.id   AF-A0A5R9RR63-F1
#
_cell.length_a   1.000
_cell.length_b   1.000
_cell.length_c   1.000
_cell.angle_alpha   90.00
_cell.angle_beta   90.00
_cell.angle_gamma   90.00
#
_symmetry.space_group_name_H-M   'P 1'
#
loop_
_entity.id
_entity.type
_entity.pdbx_description
1 polymer ?
#
loop_
_entity_poly.entity_id
_entity_poly.type
_entity_poly.pdbx_seq_one_letter_code
_entity_poly.pdbx_strand_id
1 'polypeptide(L)'
;MTSAAIARLALGVVFLYHGLVPKLLFLSPDEVRMIEAHGWPLSTQRIAEVAGAAEIVLALAILLLRRSRWPLWLAVIALVGLLADVALFAPELLLGAFNPVSTNIAALALCAIALLGERDAHRARPAPLR
;
A
#
# COMPACT_ATOMS: atom_id res chain seq x y z
N MET A 1 2.55 -7.34 21.40
CA MET A 1 1.80 -6.67 20.31
C MET A 1 0.89 -7.70 19.66
N THR A 2 -0.35 -7.37 19.30
CA THR A 2 -1.24 -8.32 18.60
C THR A 2 -0.77 -8.55 17.16
N SER A 3 -1.16 -9.68 16.55
CA SER A 3 -0.90 -9.96 15.13
C SER A 3 -1.37 -8.82 14.21
N ALA A 4 -2.56 -8.28 14.46
CA ALA A 4 -3.09 -7.12 13.74
C ALA A 4 -2.22 -5.87 13.91
N ALA A 5 -1.69 -5.62 15.11
CA ALA A 5 -0.83 -4.47 15.36
C ALA A 5 0.50 -4.57 14.60
N ILE A 6 1.07 -5.77 14.52
CA ILE A 6 2.28 -6.07 13.74
C ILE A 6 1.99 -5.93 12.25
N ALA A 7 0.85 -6.45 11.79
CA ALA A 7 0.45 -6.37 10.38
C ALA A 7 0.26 -4.92 9.92
N ARG A 8 -0.39 -4.06 10.72
CA ARG A 8 -0.51 -2.62 10.41
C ARG A 8 0.84 -1.91 10.38
N LEU A 9 1.74 -2.25 11.30
CA LEU A 9 3.08 -1.68 11.32
C LEU A 9 3.84 -2.04 10.06
N ALA A 10 3.90 -3.34 9.73
CA ALA A 10 4.56 -3.83 8.54
C ALA A 10 3.97 -3.23 7.25
N LEU A 11 2.65 -3.21 7.12
CA LEU A 11 1.96 -2.62 5.98
C LEU A 11 2.23 -1.11 5.85
N GLY A 12 2.19 -0.38 6.97
CA GLY A 12 2.52 1.05 6.98
C GLY A 12 3.96 1.31 6.57
N VAL A 13 4.92 0.49 7.03
CA VAL A 13 6.33 0.58 6.62
C VAL A 13 6.50 0.29 5.13
N VAL A 14 5.79 -0.69 4.57
CA VAL A 14 5.81 -1.00 3.13
C VAL A 14 5.38 0.22 2.31
N PHE A 15 4.20 0.79 2.59
CA PHE A 15 3.71 1.97 1.87
C PHE A 15 4.62 3.19 2.09
N LEU A 16 5.13 3.38 3.31
CA LEU A 16 6.04 4.49 3.60
C LEU A 16 7.34 4.36 2.79
N TYR A 17 7.90 3.15 2.70
CA TYR A 17 9.11 2.90 1.96
C TYR A 17 8.91 3.10 0.46
N HIS A 18 7.84 2.54 -0.13
CA HIS A 18 7.52 2.73 -1.56
C HIS A 18 7.22 4.19 -1.90
N GLY A 19 6.55 4.92 -1.02
CA GLY A 19 6.25 6.32 -1.26
C GLY A 19 7.47 7.22 -1.13
N LEU A 20 8.35 6.91 -0.18
CA LEU A 20 9.50 7.76 0.12
C LEU A 20 10.70 7.44 -0.77
N VAL A 21 11.11 6.18 -0.85
CA VAL A 21 12.43 5.82 -1.41
C VAL A 21 12.42 5.86 -2.94
N PRO A 22 11.64 5.02 -3.67
CA PRO A 22 11.71 4.95 -5.12
C PRO A 22 10.97 6.10 -5.85
N LYS A 23 10.28 6.97 -5.11
CA LYS A 23 9.47 8.07 -5.68
C LYS A 23 9.96 9.47 -5.29
N LEU A 24 10.25 9.73 -4.01
CA LEU A 24 10.65 11.07 -3.54
C LEU A 24 12.15 11.26 -3.38
N LEU A 25 12.84 10.30 -2.74
CA LEU A 25 14.29 10.41 -2.49
C LEU A 25 15.12 10.02 -3.71
N PHE A 26 14.72 8.93 -4.36
CA PHE A 26 15.42 8.37 -5.51
C PHE A 26 14.37 7.94 -6.53
N LEU A 27 14.05 8.83 -7.47
CA LEU A 27 13.13 8.48 -8.54
C LEU A 27 13.70 7.29 -9.34
N SER A 28 13.10 6.13 -9.15
CA SER A 28 13.63 4.87 -9.66
C SER A 28 13.39 4.73 -11.17
N PRO A 29 14.27 4.02 -11.91
CA PRO A 29 14.05 3.77 -13.34
C PRO A 29 12.74 3.03 -13.65
N ASP A 30 12.32 2.12 -12.77
CA ASP A 30 11.06 1.38 -12.95
C ASP A 30 9.85 2.30 -12.79
N GLU A 31 9.88 3.22 -11.81
CA GLU A 31 8.82 4.24 -11.63
C GLU A 31 8.76 5.19 -12.83
N VAL A 32 9.91 5.64 -13.34
CA VAL A 32 9.98 6.44 -14.58
C VAL A 32 9.35 5.70 -15.75
N ARG A 33 9.74 4.44 -15.96
CA ARG A 33 9.21 3.60 -17.05
C ARG A 33 7.69 3.45 -16.93
N MET A 34 7.19 3.12 -15.74
CA MET A 34 5.75 2.96 -15.50
C MET A 34 4.98 4.24 -15.80
N ILE A 35 5.46 5.38 -15.30
CA ILE A 35 4.80 6.67 -15.52
C ILE A 35 4.83 7.08 -16.99
N GLU A 36 5.97 6.93 -17.67
CA GLU A 36 6.12 7.31 -19.07
C GLU A 36 5.33 6.41 -20.03
N ALA A 37 5.09 5.14 -19.66
CA ALA A 37 4.26 4.21 -20.41
C ALA A 37 2.79 4.68 -20.55
N HIS A 38 2.34 5.59 -19.68
CA HIS A 38 1.01 6.20 -19.77
C HIS A 38 0.90 7.29 -20.85
N GLY A 39 2.03 7.81 -21.35
CA GLY A 39 2.05 8.86 -22.38
C GLY A 39 1.43 10.19 -21.95
N TRP A 40 1.38 10.48 -20.64
CA TRP A 40 0.79 11.73 -20.13
C TRP A 40 1.64 12.96 -20.48
N PRO A 41 1.02 14.12 -20.76
CA PRO A 41 1.73 15.36 -21.05
C PRO A 41 2.28 16.07 -19.79
N LEU A 42 2.26 15.38 -18.65
CA LEU A 42 2.70 15.88 -17.36
C LEU A 42 4.15 15.43 -17.10
N SER A 43 4.88 16.17 -16.29
CA SER A 43 6.25 15.78 -15.95
C SER A 43 6.26 14.52 -15.07
N THR A 44 7.01 13.50 -15.49
CA THR A 44 7.23 12.24 -14.77
C THR A 44 7.55 12.46 -13.29
N GLN A 45 8.45 13.40 -12.99
CA GLN A 45 8.84 13.78 -11.63
C GLN A 45 7.64 14.22 -10.76
N ARG A 46 6.73 15.05 -11.29
CA ARG A 46 5.58 15.54 -10.52
C ARG A 46 4.56 14.43 -10.25
N ILE A 47 4.37 13.54 -11.21
CA ILE A 47 3.48 12.38 -11.05
C ILE A 47 4.05 11.47 -9.95
N ALA A 48 5.35 11.17 -10.00
CA ALA A 48 6.02 10.40 -8.96
C ALA A 48 5.93 11.07 -7.59
N GLU A 49 6.10 12.39 -7.52
CA GLU A 49 5.98 13.16 -6.28
C GLU A 49 4.58 13.06 -5.67
N VAL A 50 3.53 13.22 -6.49
CA VAL A 50 2.14 13.10 -6.04
C VAL A 50 1.82 11.67 -5.62
N ALA A 51 2.25 10.67 -6.38
CA ALA A 51 2.06 9.26 -6.05
C ALA A 51 2.78 8.89 -4.74
N GLY A 52 4.03 9.35 -4.58
CA GLY A 52 4.83 9.10 -3.39
C GLY A 52 4.23 9.76 -2.15
N ALA A 53 3.78 11.00 -2.27
CA ALA A 53 3.06 11.69 -1.20
C ALA A 53 1.77 10.96 -0.83
N ALA A 54 1.00 10.46 -1.80
CA ALA A 54 -0.22 9.70 -1.55
C ALA A 54 0.07 8.38 -0.80
N GLU A 55 1.12 7.65 -1.17
CA GLU A 55 1.55 6.43 -0.48
C GLU A 55 1.99 6.72 0.97
N ILE A 56 2.71 7.83 1.21
CA ILE A 56 3.09 8.26 2.56
C ILE A 56 1.86 8.63 3.39
N VAL A 57 0.91 9.38 2.82
CA VAL A 57 -0.34 9.74 3.53
C VAL A 57 -1.11 8.49 3.90
N LEU A 58 -1.22 7.51 2.99
CA LEU A 58 -1.86 6.23 3.28
C LEU A 58 -1.10 5.45 4.37
N ALA A 59 0.23 5.41 4.32
CA ALA A 59 1.05 4.80 5.36
C ALA A 59 0.77 5.41 6.75
N LEU A 60 0.78 6.74 6.84
CA LEU A 60 0.47 7.46 8.08
C LEU A 60 -0.97 7.18 8.55
N ALA A 61 -1.94 7.14 7.63
CA ALA A 61 -3.32 6.78 7.97
C ALA A 61 -3.41 5.36 8.53
N ILE A 62 -2.70 4.39 7.95
CA ILE A 62 -2.63 3.00 8.45
C ILE A 62 -2.01 2.94 9.85
N LEU A 63 -0.94 3.71 10.10
CA LEU A 63 -0.22 3.67 11.38
C LEU A 63 -0.94 4.43 12.51
N LEU A 64 -1.52 5.59 12.21
CA LEU A 64 -2.10 6.50 13.19
C LEU A 64 -3.58 6.19 13.48
N LEU A 65 -4.37 5.85 12.46
CA LEU A 65 -5.81 5.62 12.60
C LEU A 65 -6.13 4.16 12.99
N ARG A 66 -5.54 3.68 14.08
CA ARG A 66 -5.62 2.26 14.53
C ARG A 66 -7.03 1.76 14.88
N ARG A 67 -7.98 2.67 15.10
CA ARG A 67 -9.39 2.34 15.36
C ARG A 67 -10.23 2.29 14.08
N SER A 68 -9.68 2.74 12.97
CA SER A 68 -10.37 2.81 11.69
C SER A 68 -9.89 1.72 10.74
N ARG A 69 -10.85 1.11 10.04
CA ARG A 69 -10.63 0.09 9.01
C ARG A 69 -10.50 0.67 7.60
N TRP A 70 -10.97 1.90 7.37
CA TRP A 70 -10.96 2.48 6.02
C TRP A 70 -9.54 2.56 5.41
N PRO A 71 -8.44 2.86 6.16
CA PRO A 71 -7.11 2.91 5.56
C PRO A 71 -6.66 1.55 5.04
N LEU A 72 -7.07 0.46 5.70
CA LEU A 72 -6.76 -0.91 5.28
C LEU A 72 -7.50 -1.27 3.99
N TRP A 73 -8.76 -0.87 3.85
CA TRP A 73 -9.51 -1.07 2.60
C TRP A 73 -8.97 -0.22 1.46
N LEU A 74 -8.58 1.02 1.75
CA LEU A 74 -7.91 1.87 0.76
C LEU A 74 -6.58 1.25 0.30
N ALA A 75 -5.82 0.66 1.22
CA ALA A 75 -4.61 -0.10 0.87
C ALA A 75 -4.91 -1.31 -0.01
N VAL A 76 -5.95 -2.09 0.28
CA VAL A 76 -6.36 -3.21 -0.59
C VAL A 76 -6.67 -2.73 -2.01
N ILE A 77 -7.45 -1.64 -2.14
CA ILE A 77 -7.79 -1.06 -3.45
C ILE A 77 -6.52 -0.56 -4.16
N ALA A 78 -5.64 0.13 -3.46
CA ALA A 78 -4.39 0.64 -4.01
C ALA A 78 -3.48 -0.48 -4.50
N LEU A 79 -3.26 -1.54 -3.69
CA LEU A 79 -2.43 -2.69 -4.06
C LEU A 79 -2.96 -3.40 -5.31
N VAL A 80 -4.27 -3.64 -5.39
CA VAL A 80 -4.89 -4.28 -6.56
C VAL A 80 -4.83 -3.37 -7.78
N GLY A 81 -5.14 -2.08 -7.61
CA GLY A 81 -5.13 -1.10 -8.70
C GLY A 81 -3.73 -0.89 -9.28
N LEU A 82 -2.72 -0.71 -8.42
CA LEU A 82 -1.32 -0.56 -8.84
C LEU A 82 -0.77 -1.84 -9.45
N LEU A 83 -1.17 -3.03 -8.98
CA LEU A 83 -0.76 -4.28 -9.63
C LEU A 83 -1.37 -4.41 -11.03
N ALA A 84 -2.64 -4.03 -11.19
CA ALA A 84 -3.29 -3.99 -12.51
C ALA A 84 -2.60 -2.99 -13.43
N ASP A 85 -2.21 -1.82 -12.89
CA ASP A 85 -1.44 -0.80 -13.62
C ASP A 85 -0.11 -1.37 -14.16
N VAL A 86 0.70 -1.99 -13.30
CA VAL A 86 1.94 -2.67 -13.71
C VAL A 86 1.66 -3.71 -14.78
N ALA A 87 0.61 -4.52 -14.63
CA ALA A 87 0.29 -5.56 -15.60
C ALA A 87 -0.10 -5.03 -16.98
N LEU A 88 -0.65 -3.82 -17.06
CA LEU A 88 -1.06 -3.19 -18.31
C LEU A 88 0.08 -2.40 -18.97
N PHE A 89 0.89 -1.70 -18.18
CA PHE A 89 1.84 -0.71 -18.69
C PHE A 89 3.32 -1.13 -18.58
N ALA A 90 3.67 -2.07 -17.70
CA ALA A 90 5.03 -2.59 -17.53
C ALA A 90 5.04 -4.09 -17.15
N PRO A 91 4.43 -4.97 -17.98
CA PRO A 91 4.21 -6.39 -17.64
C PRO A 91 5.51 -7.17 -17.40
N GLU A 92 6.63 -6.73 -17.98
CA GLU A 92 7.94 -7.33 -17.76
C GLU A 92 8.38 -7.28 -16.29
N LEU A 93 7.92 -6.28 -15.52
CA LEU A 93 8.22 -6.17 -14.09
C LEU A 93 7.58 -7.29 -13.26
N LEU A 94 6.55 -7.96 -13.79
CA LEU A 94 5.87 -9.07 -13.11
C LEU A 94 6.72 -10.34 -13.05
N LEU A 95 7.75 -10.46 -13.89
CA LEU A 95 8.55 -11.68 -14.04
C LEU A 95 9.81 -11.72 -13.18
N GLY A 96 10.17 -10.59 -12.53
CA GLY A 96 11.34 -10.51 -11.66
C GLY A 96 11.25 -11.42 -10.43
N ALA A 97 12.38 -11.78 -9.82
CA ALA A 97 12.38 -12.57 -8.58
C ALA A 97 11.78 -11.81 -7.39
N PHE A 98 11.99 -10.49 -7.37
CA PHE A 98 11.39 -9.55 -6.42
C PHE A 98 10.47 -8.60 -7.19
N ASN A 99 9.26 -9.07 -7.48
CA ASN A 99 8.33 -8.38 -8.37
C ASN A 99 7.13 -7.77 -7.62
N PRO A 100 6.32 -6.95 -8.31
CA PRO A 100 5.10 -6.40 -7.74
C PRO A 100 4.06 -7.45 -7.35
N VAL A 101 3.98 -8.61 -8.02
CA VAL A 101 3.02 -9.68 -7.67
C VAL A 101 3.29 -10.22 -6.28
N SER A 102 4.52 -10.65 -6.00
CA SER A 102 4.90 -11.25 -4.72
C SER A 102 4.77 -10.24 -3.58
N THR A 103 5.20 -8.98 -3.82
CA THR A 103 5.09 -7.89 -2.85
C THR A 103 3.63 -7.56 -2.54
N ASN A 104 2.75 -7.47 -3.56
CA ASN A 104 1.34 -7.20 -3.36
C ASN A 104 0.62 -8.36 -2.63
N ILE A 105 0.92 -9.62 -2.95
CA ILE A 105 0.35 -10.77 -2.22
C ILE A 105 0.70 -10.69 -0.74
N ALA A 106 1.97 -10.41 -0.41
CA ALA A 106 2.41 -10.25 0.97
C ALA A 106 1.68 -9.07 1.67
N ALA A 107 1.58 -7.92 1.01
CA ALA A 107 0.90 -6.75 1.56
C ALA A 107 -0.62 -6.96 1.74
N LEU A 108 -1.28 -7.68 0.81
CA LEU A 108 -2.68 -8.06 0.93
C LEU A 108 -2.90 -9.05 2.08
N ALA A 109 -1.98 -9.99 2.30
CA ALA A 109 -2.02 -10.87 3.47
C ALA A 109 -1.92 -10.06 4.79
N LEU A 110 -1.06 -9.04 4.85
CA LEU A 110 -1.00 -8.12 5.99
C LEU A 110 -2.30 -7.35 6.19
N CYS A 111 -2.93 -6.87 5.11
CA CYS A 111 -4.26 -6.26 5.17
C CYS A 111 -5.29 -7.22 5.78
N ALA A 112 -5.30 -8.48 5.33
CA ALA A 112 -6.22 -9.50 5.84
C ALA A 112 -6.00 -9.77 7.33
N ILE A 113 -4.75 -9.96 7.77
CA ILE A 113 -4.41 -10.18 9.19
C ILE A 113 -4.86 -9.00 10.05
N ALA A 114 -4.62 -7.77 9.60
CA ALA A 114 -5.05 -6.57 10.31
C ALA A 114 -6.58 -6.47 10.43
N LEU A 115 -7.30 -6.67 9.31
CA LEU A 115 -8.75 -6.60 9.27
C LEU A 115 -9.44 -7.69 10.11
N LEU A 116 -8.91 -8.93 10.08
CA LEU A 116 -9.44 -10.04 10.86
C LEU A 116 -9.23 -9.82 12.35
N GLY A 117 -8.01 -9.47 12.78
CA GLY A 117 -7.75 -9.23 14.20
C GLY A 117 -8.54 -8.05 14.78
N GLU A 118 -8.87 -7.05 13.98
CA GLU A 118 -9.77 -5.97 14.41
C GLU A 118 -11.23 -6.39 14.52
N ARG A 119 -11.68 -7.39 13.74
CA ARG A 119 -13.05 -7.95 13.86
C ARG A 119 -13.20 -8.71 15.16
N ASP A 120 -12.21 -9.51 15.52
CA ASP A 120 -12.23 -10.32 16.75
C ASP A 120 -12.21 -9.43 18.00
N ALA A 121 -11.37 -8.40 18.01
CA ALA A 121 -11.32 -7.43 19.10
C ALA A 121 -12.65 -6.66 19.28
N HIS A 122 -13.41 -6.46 18.20
CA HIS A 122 -14.71 -5.79 18.28
C HIS A 122 -15.81 -6.74 18.82
N ARG A 123 -15.79 -8.02 18.42
CA ARG A 123 -16.73 -9.05 18.90
C ARG A 123 -16.55 -9.39 20.38
N ALA A 124 -15.33 -9.30 20.90
CA ALA A 124 -15.02 -9.60 22.29
C ALA A 124 -15.48 -8.52 23.30
N ARG A 125 -15.98 -7.36 22.85
CA ARG A 125 -16.49 -6.32 23.75
C ARG A 125 -17.91 -6.67 24.22
N PRO A 126 -18.16 -6.83 25.54
CA PRO A 126 -19.49 -7.11 26.04
C PRO A 126 -20.46 -5.97 25.71
N ALA A 127 -21.72 -6.31 25.43
CA ALA A 127 -22.77 -5.33 25.16
C ALA A 127 -22.95 -4.42 26.39
N PRO A 128 -23.18 -3.11 26.22
CA PRO A 128 -23.45 -2.23 27.35
C PRO A 128 -24.70 -2.72 28.08
N LEU A 129 -24.58 -2.97 29.39
CA LEU A 129 -25.70 -3.26 30.27
C LEU A 129 -26.67 -2.07 30.18
N ARG A 130 -27.87 -2.33 29.68
CA ARG A 130 -28.98 -1.36 29.63
C ARG A 130 -29.68 -1.29 30.98
#